data_AF-A0A9D2EU64-F1
#
_entry.id   AF-A0A9D2EU64-F1
#
_cell.length_a   1.000
_cell.length_b   1.000
_cell.length_c   1.000
_cell.angle_alpha   90.00
_cell.angle_beta   90.00
_cell.angle_gamma   90.00
#
_symmetry.space_group_name_H-M   'P 1'
#
loop_
_entity.id
_entity.type
_entity.pdbx_description
1 polymer ?
#
loop_
_entity_poly.entity_id
_entity_poly.type
_entity_poly.pdbx_seq_one_letter_code
_entity_poly.pdbx_strand_id
1 'polypeptide(L)'
;MVLEEIRRRLLARLEHEGQAEEERLLEMIDEEIVEENRRTPIPLSGRLKLRTSLFNGLRRLDVLQEFLDDGSVTEIMVNGFDRIFLEKEGKLIKSAASFSSREKLEDVIQQIVAKVNRTVNEANPIVDARLEDGSRVNIVLRAAAING
;
A
#
# COMPACT_ATOMS: atom_id res chain seq x y z
N MET A 1 -3.09 18.51 4.96
CA MET A 1 -2.52 18.80 6.30
C MET A 1 -2.94 17.76 7.32
N VAL A 2 -4.24 17.60 7.63
CA VAL A 2 -4.71 16.64 8.66
C VAL A 2 -4.35 15.17 8.39
N LEU A 3 -4.56 14.67 7.17
CA LEU A 3 -4.25 13.27 6.80
C LEU A 3 -2.77 12.93 7.04
N GLU A 4 -1.86 13.75 6.53
CA GLU A 4 -0.41 13.54 6.63
C GLU A 4 0.09 13.65 8.08
N GLU A 5 -0.53 14.50 8.89
CA GLU A 5 -0.18 14.65 10.29
C GLU A 5 -0.57 13.41 11.11
N ILE A 6 -1.82 12.95 10.95
CA ILE A 6 -2.28 11.70 11.57
C ILE A 6 -1.42 10.52 11.10
N ARG A 7 -1.16 10.42 9.79
CA ARG A 7 -0.33 9.35 9.21
C ARG A 7 1.06 9.32 9.84
N ARG A 8 1.71 10.48 10.03
CA ARG A 8 3.05 10.56 10.64
C ARG A 8 3.04 10.04 12.08
N ARG A 9 2.03 10.40 12.88
CA ARG A 9 1.89 9.92 14.27
C ARG A 9 1.64 8.42 14.32
N LEU A 10 0.80 7.90 13.43
CA LEU A 10 0.53 6.47 13.30
C LEU A 10 1.78 5.68 12.91
N LEU A 11 2.56 6.15 11.93
CA LEU A 11 3.80 5.49 11.52
C LEU A 11 4.81 5.40 12.67
N ALA A 12 5.02 6.49 13.40
CA ALA A 12 5.91 6.49 14.57
C ALA A 12 5.44 5.50 15.66
N ARG A 13 4.13 5.33 15.83
CA ARG A 13 3.57 4.37 16.79
C ARG A 13 3.71 2.92 16.32
N LEU A 14 3.50 2.66 15.03
CA LEU A 14 3.66 1.34 14.41
C LEU A 14 5.12 0.84 14.41
N GLU A 15 6.10 1.75 14.29
CA GLU A 15 7.52 1.39 14.42
C GLU A 15 7.84 0.73 15.77
N HIS A 16 7.09 1.04 16.82
CA HIS A 16 7.25 0.46 18.16
C HIS A 16 6.39 -0.79 18.39
N GLU A 17 5.23 -0.90 17.75
CA GLU A 17 4.30 -2.03 17.92
C GLU A 17 4.60 -3.21 16.97
N GLY A 18 5.48 -3.02 15.97
CA GLY A 18 5.87 -4.09 15.05
C GLY A 18 4.74 -4.47 14.08
N GLN A 19 4.51 -5.76 13.89
CA GLN A 19 3.43 -6.24 13.02
C GLN A 19 2.07 -6.07 13.71
N ALA A 20 1.42 -4.91 13.53
CA ALA A 20 0.05 -4.69 13.99
C ALA A 20 -0.93 -5.56 13.17
N GLU A 21 -1.85 -6.22 13.87
CA GLU A 21 -3.02 -6.85 13.27
C GLU A 21 -3.97 -5.80 12.71
N GLU A 22 -4.80 -6.21 11.74
CA GLU A 22 -5.74 -5.30 11.06
C GLU A 22 -6.69 -4.58 12.02
N GLU A 23 -7.24 -5.32 12.96
CA GLU A 23 -8.14 -4.79 13.99
C GLU A 23 -7.43 -3.73 14.84
N ARG A 24 -6.19 -4.00 15.23
CA ARG A 24 -5.41 -3.05 16.03
C ARG A 24 -5.06 -1.79 15.24
N LEU A 25 -4.73 -1.91 13.96
CA LEU A 25 -4.47 -0.76 13.09
C LEU A 25 -5.72 0.13 12.98
N LEU A 26 -6.91 -0.47 12.82
CA LEU A 26 -8.17 0.27 12.77
C LEU A 26 -8.45 1.02 14.07
N GLU A 27 -8.23 0.37 15.22
CA GLU A 27 -8.36 1.02 16.53
C GLU A 27 -7.42 2.22 16.67
N MET A 28 -6.14 2.08 16.29
CA MET A 28 -5.17 3.18 16.34
C MET A 28 -5.59 4.35 15.45
N ILE A 29 -6.09 4.06 14.26
CA ILE A 29 -6.62 5.08 13.34
C ILE A 29 -7.81 5.80 13.97
N ASP A 30 -8.75 5.05 14.55
CA ASP A 30 -9.94 5.62 15.18
C ASP A 30 -9.56 6.48 16.42
N GLU A 31 -8.61 6.03 17.24
CA GLU A 31 -8.02 6.81 18.35
C GLU A 31 -7.46 8.16 17.85
N GLU A 32 -6.65 8.15 16.80
CA GLU A 32 -6.03 9.36 16.24
C GLU A 32 -7.04 10.31 15.59
N ILE A 33 -8.05 9.78 14.88
CA ILE A 33 -9.12 10.60 14.30
C ILE A 33 -9.93 11.28 15.41
N VAL A 34 -10.22 10.58 16.52
CA VAL A 34 -10.94 11.15 17.66
C VAL A 34 -10.12 12.27 18.30
N GLU A 35 -8.83 12.05 18.51
CA GLU A 35 -7.93 13.03 19.10
C GLU A 35 -7.77 14.27 18.21
N GLU A 36 -7.63 14.07 16.89
CA GLU A 36 -7.57 15.18 15.94
C GLU A 36 -8.89 15.96 15.88
N ASN A 37 -10.04 15.27 15.93
CA ASN A 37 -11.35 15.90 15.93
C ASN A 37 -11.60 16.81 17.16
N ARG A 38 -10.90 16.58 18.28
CA ARG A 38 -10.93 17.48 19.45
C ARG A 38 -10.20 18.80 19.20
N ARG A 39 -9.19 18.79 18.32
CA ARG A 39 -8.39 19.98 17.97
C ARG A 39 -9.03 20.75 16.82
N THR A 40 -9.44 20.01 15.79
CA THR A 40 -10.05 20.55 14.58
C THR A 40 -11.32 19.75 14.29
N PRO A 41 -12.53 20.33 14.39
CA PRO A 41 -13.76 19.58 14.12
C PRO A 41 -13.80 19.01 12.69
N ILE A 42 -13.98 17.70 12.57
CA ILE A 42 -14.06 16.97 11.29
C ILE A 42 -15.48 16.38 11.13
N PRO A 43 -16.20 16.72 10.05
CA PRO A 43 -17.49 16.12 9.75
C PRO A 43 -17.43 14.59 9.68
N LEU A 44 -18.54 13.91 9.97
CA LEU A 44 -18.62 12.44 9.91
C LEU A 44 -18.14 11.88 8.56
N SER A 45 -18.55 12.49 7.46
CA SER A 45 -18.12 12.11 6.10
C SER A 45 -16.60 12.28 5.89
N GLY A 46 -15.99 13.29 6.51
CA GLY A 46 -14.54 13.50 6.49
C GLY A 46 -13.80 12.45 7.31
N ARG A 47 -14.32 12.09 8.48
CA ARG A 47 -13.75 11.03 9.34
C ARG A 47 -13.77 9.67 8.66
N LEU A 48 -14.87 9.31 7.99
CA LEU A 48 -14.97 8.07 7.23
C LEU A 48 -13.92 8.02 6.10
N LYS A 49 -13.76 9.11 5.34
CA LYS A 49 -12.73 9.21 4.30
C LYS A 49 -11.33 9.10 4.88
N LEU A 50 -11.03 9.81 5.97
CA LEU A 50 -9.73 9.73 6.64
C LEU A 50 -9.43 8.32 7.11
N ARG A 51 -10.40 7.64 7.74
CA ARG A 51 -10.26 6.25 8.20
C ARG A 51 -9.88 5.33 7.05
N THR A 52 -10.63 5.37 5.95
CA THR A 52 -10.34 4.57 4.75
C THR A 52 -8.97 4.91 4.16
N SER A 53 -8.64 6.19 3.99
CA SER A 53 -7.36 6.61 3.40
C SER A 53 -6.16 6.27 4.28
N LEU A 54 -6.26 6.46 5.60
CA LEU A 54 -5.21 6.10 6.56
C LEU A 54 -5.02 4.60 6.61
N PHE A 55 -6.11 3.85 6.68
CA PHE A 55 -6.07 2.40 6.70
C PHE A 55 -5.38 1.86 5.46
N ASN A 56 -5.86 2.23 4.27
CA ASN A 56 -5.24 1.81 3.01
C ASN A 56 -3.77 2.24 2.94
N GLY A 57 -3.46 3.50 3.29
CA GLY A 57 -2.09 4.01 3.23
C GLY A 57 -1.11 3.36 4.21
N LEU A 58 -1.60 2.84 5.35
CA LEU A 58 -0.80 2.19 6.40
C LEU A 58 -0.76 0.66 6.26
N ARG A 59 -1.64 0.06 5.44
CA ARG A 59 -1.54 -1.36 5.11
C ARG A 59 -0.26 -1.64 4.34
N ARG A 60 0.29 -2.84 4.58
CA ARG A 60 1.59 -3.30 4.08
C ARG A 60 1.74 -3.27 2.55
N LEU A 61 0.65 -3.23 1.79
CA LEU A 61 0.69 -3.27 0.32
C LEU A 61 -0.25 -2.23 -0.33
N ASP A 62 -0.78 -1.29 0.46
CA ASP A 62 -1.73 -0.26 0.01
C ASP A 62 -2.92 -0.86 -0.78
N VAL A 63 -3.31 -0.23 -1.90
CA VAL A 63 -4.38 -0.67 -2.80
C VAL A 63 -4.26 -2.12 -3.28
N LEU A 64 -3.06 -2.71 -3.26
CA LEU A 64 -2.89 -4.11 -3.66
C LEU A 64 -3.50 -5.07 -2.64
N GLN A 65 -3.59 -4.67 -1.38
CA GLN A 65 -4.14 -5.53 -0.35
C GLN A 65 -5.61 -5.87 -0.61
N GLU A 66 -6.40 -4.90 -1.09
CA GLU A 66 -7.80 -5.13 -1.49
C GLU A 66 -7.92 -6.21 -2.56
N PHE A 67 -6.98 -6.25 -3.51
CA PHE A 67 -7.00 -7.23 -4.60
C PHE A 67 -6.46 -8.60 -4.17
N LEU A 68 -5.52 -8.63 -3.23
CA LEU A 68 -5.00 -9.88 -2.67
C LEU A 68 -6.05 -10.56 -1.77
N ASP A 69 -6.88 -9.78 -1.09
CA ASP A 69 -7.94 -10.29 -0.23
C ASP A 69 -9.19 -10.73 -1.04
N ASP A 70 -9.29 -10.32 -2.30
CA ASP A 70 -10.38 -10.70 -3.22
C ASP A 70 -10.08 -12.03 -3.92
N GLY A 71 -10.67 -13.12 -3.42
CA GLY A 71 -10.48 -14.47 -3.98
C GLY A 71 -10.97 -14.68 -5.43
N SER A 72 -11.63 -13.68 -6.06
CA SER A 72 -11.93 -13.71 -7.50
C SER A 72 -10.77 -13.25 -8.38
N VAL A 73 -9.76 -12.59 -7.80
CA VAL A 73 -8.57 -12.10 -8.51
C VAL A 73 -7.53 -13.23 -8.61
N THR A 74 -7.12 -13.56 -9.83
CA THR A 74 -6.07 -14.57 -10.08
C THR A 74 -4.71 -13.96 -10.39
N GLU A 75 -4.69 -12.73 -10.92
CA GLU A 75 -3.46 -12.01 -11.24
C GLU A 75 -3.63 -10.50 -11.06
N ILE A 76 -2.58 -9.84 -10.56
CA ILE A 76 -2.50 -8.39 -10.37
C ILE A 76 -1.31 -7.87 -11.17
N MET A 77 -1.57 -6.97 -12.12
CA MET A 77 -0.56 -6.33 -12.95
C MET A 77 -0.49 -4.83 -12.68
N VAL A 78 0.69 -4.32 -12.34
CA VAL A 78 0.92 -2.90 -12.05
C VAL A 78 1.95 -2.34 -13.03
N ASN A 79 1.50 -1.54 -13.98
CA ASN A 79 2.35 -0.92 -15.01
C ASN A 79 2.68 0.56 -14.73
N GLY A 80 2.22 1.06 -13.59
CA GLY A 80 2.37 2.43 -13.11
C GLY A 80 1.43 2.69 -11.94
N PHE A 81 1.66 3.79 -11.22
CA PHE A 81 0.87 4.16 -10.06
C PHE A 81 -0.63 4.33 -10.40
N ASP A 82 -0.94 4.66 -11.65
CA ASP A 82 -2.29 4.90 -12.21
C ASP A 82 -2.78 3.78 -13.16
N ARG A 83 -2.01 2.70 -13.31
CA ARG A 83 -2.27 1.63 -14.29
C ARG A 83 -2.18 0.26 -13.64
N ILE A 84 -3.28 -0.12 -13.00
CA ILE A 84 -3.47 -1.42 -12.37
C ILE A 84 -4.49 -2.23 -13.17
N PHE A 85 -4.16 -3.49 -13.44
CA PHE A 85 -5.03 -4.46 -14.11
C PHE A 85 -5.17 -5.71 -13.26
N LEU A 86 -6.36 -6.30 -13.30
CA LEU A 86 -6.72 -7.50 -12.56
C LEU A 86 -7.19 -8.56 -13.55
N GLU A 87 -6.79 -9.80 -13.34
CA GLU A 87 -7.41 -10.95 -13.99
C GLU A 87 -8.50 -11.51 -13.07
N LYS A 88 -9.73 -11.63 -13.59
CA LYS A 88 -10.86 -12.28 -12.91
C LYS A 88 -11.55 -13.22 -13.88
N GLU A 89 -11.72 -14.48 -13.49
CA GLU A 89 -12.36 -15.51 -14.32
C GLU A 89 -11.76 -15.60 -15.75
N GLY A 90 -10.43 -15.46 -15.87
CA GLY A 90 -9.72 -15.48 -17.15
C GLY A 90 -9.88 -14.20 -18.00
N LYS A 91 -10.47 -13.14 -17.46
CA LYS A 91 -10.66 -11.85 -18.13
C LYS A 91 -9.80 -10.77 -17.49
N LEU A 92 -9.07 -10.05 -18.33
CA LEU A 92 -8.28 -8.90 -17.93
C LEU A 92 -9.15 -7.63 -17.84
N ILE A 93 -9.13 -6.98 -16.69
CA ILE A 93 -9.94 -5.78 -16.40
C ILE A 93 -9.03 -4.68 -15.86
N LYS A 94 -9.20 -3.45 -16.34
CA LYS A 94 -8.52 -2.28 -15.77
C LYS A 94 -9.21 -1.88 -14.46
N SER A 95 -8.46 -1.80 -13.37
CA SER A 95 -8.97 -1.34 -12.08
C SER A 95 -9.22 0.18 -12.08
N ALA A 96 -10.19 0.63 -11.30
CA ALA A 96 -10.40 2.05 -11.00
C ALA A 96 -9.45 2.57 -9.91
N ALA A 97 -8.78 1.68 -9.18
CA ALA A 97 -7.83 2.06 -8.14
C ALA A 97 -6.51 2.57 -8.75
N SER A 98 -5.83 3.39 -7.95
CA SER A 98 -4.49 3.89 -8.23
C SER A 98 -3.77 4.12 -6.90
N PHE A 99 -2.45 4.00 -6.94
CA PHE A 99 -1.61 4.49 -5.85
C PHE A 99 -1.68 6.02 -5.82
N SER A 100 -1.52 6.62 -4.65
CA SER A 100 -1.56 8.07 -4.49
C SER A 100 -0.45 8.80 -5.25
N SER A 101 0.69 8.14 -5.46
CA SER A 101 1.82 8.67 -6.21
C SER A 101 2.76 7.57 -6.71
N ARG A 102 3.73 7.95 -7.54
CA ARG A 102 4.82 7.06 -7.97
C ARG A 102 5.65 6.58 -6.78
N GLU A 103 5.99 7.49 -5.88
CA GLU A 103 6.78 7.22 -4.68
C GLU A 103 6.07 6.20 -3.79
N LYS A 104 4.74 6.29 -3.67
CA LYS A 104 3.97 5.30 -2.91
C LYS A 104 4.00 3.90 -3.53
N LEU A 105 3.97 3.79 -4.86
CA LEU A 105 4.17 2.51 -5.54
C LEU A 105 5.58 1.98 -5.28
N GLU A 106 6.60 2.83 -5.33
CA GLU A 106 7.99 2.46 -5.05
C GLU A 106 8.17 1.98 -3.59
N ASP A 107 7.55 2.66 -2.61
CA ASP A 107 7.52 2.23 -1.21
C ASP A 107 6.93 0.82 -1.07
N VAL A 108 5.80 0.55 -1.75
CA VAL A 108 5.15 -0.77 -1.72
C VAL A 108 6.04 -1.84 -2.36
N ILE A 109 6.71 -1.52 -3.47
CA ILE A 109 7.70 -2.41 -4.10
C ILE A 109 8.81 -2.75 -3.12
N GLN A 110 9.37 -1.76 -2.41
CA GLN A 110 10.42 -1.98 -1.42
C GLN A 110 9.92 -2.85 -0.25
N GLN A 111 8.69 -2.64 0.22
CA GLN A 111 8.09 -3.48 1.26
C GLN A 111 7.90 -4.94 0.82
N ILE A 112 7.52 -5.16 -0.44
CA ILE A 112 7.39 -6.52 -1.02
C ILE A 112 8.75 -7.21 -1.02
N VAL A 113 9.78 -6.58 -1.59
CA VAL A 113 11.11 -7.22 -1.74
C VAL A 113 11.78 -7.46 -0.39
N ALA A 114 11.58 -6.55 0.58
CA ALA A 114 12.12 -6.68 1.92
C ALA A 114 11.59 -7.95 2.62
N LYS A 115 10.30 -8.26 2.48
CA LYS A 115 9.70 -9.47 3.07
C LYS A 115 10.26 -10.77 2.53
N VAL A 116 10.66 -10.78 1.25
CA VAL A 116 11.27 -11.96 0.61
C VAL A 116 12.79 -11.98 0.71
N ASN A 117 13.38 -11.12 1.55
CA ASN A 117 14.82 -10.94 1.72
C ASN A 117 15.56 -10.68 0.39
N ARG A 118 14.94 -9.89 -0.49
CA ARG A 118 15.52 -9.43 -1.75
C ARG A 118 15.64 -7.91 -1.75
N THR A 119 16.42 -7.40 -2.69
CA THR A 119 16.54 -5.96 -2.93
C THR A 119 16.33 -5.70 -4.41
N VAL A 120 15.66 -4.61 -4.74
CA VAL A 120 15.47 -4.14 -6.11
C VAL A 120 15.92 -2.69 -6.20
N ASN A 121 16.77 -2.39 -7.18
CA ASN A 121 17.30 -1.06 -7.43
C ASN A 121 17.80 -0.96 -8.88
N GLU A 122 18.36 0.17 -9.28
CA GLU A 122 18.84 0.38 -10.65
C GLU A 122 19.95 -0.61 -11.07
N ALA A 123 20.78 -1.06 -10.12
CA ALA A 123 21.81 -2.06 -10.37
C ALA A 123 21.25 -3.49 -10.47
N ASN A 124 20.14 -3.76 -9.78
CA ASN A 124 19.43 -5.05 -9.77
C ASN A 124 17.93 -4.80 -10.01
N PRO A 125 17.52 -4.53 -11.26
CA PRO A 125 16.18 -4.02 -11.56
C PRO A 125 15.10 -5.10 -11.57
N ILE A 126 15.48 -6.38 -11.47
CA ILE A 126 14.56 -7.51 -11.62
C ILE A 126 14.54 -8.33 -10.34
N VAL A 127 13.34 -8.62 -9.84
CA VAL A 127 13.10 -9.56 -8.73
C VAL A 127 11.99 -10.53 -9.11
N ASP A 128 12.25 -11.82 -8.95
CA ASP A 128 11.25 -12.90 -8.95
C ASP A 128 11.25 -13.55 -7.58
N ALA A 129 10.09 -13.61 -6.93
CA ALA A 129 9.97 -14.16 -5.58
C ALA A 129 8.61 -14.79 -5.34
N ARG A 130 8.53 -15.56 -4.25
CA ARG A 130 7.29 -16.11 -3.71
C ARG A 130 7.00 -15.44 -2.37
N LEU A 131 5.78 -14.95 -2.22
CA LEU A 131 5.28 -14.34 -0.98
C LEU A 131 4.87 -15.43 0.04
N GLU A 132 4.63 -15.02 1.29
CA GLU A 132 4.28 -15.92 2.40
C GLU A 132 2.94 -16.65 2.18
N ASP A 133 2.01 -16.02 1.45
CA ASP A 133 0.73 -16.59 1.04
C ASP A 133 0.85 -17.60 -0.12
N GLY A 134 2.06 -17.78 -0.66
CA GLY A 134 2.34 -18.66 -1.79
C GLY A 134 2.22 -17.99 -3.16
N SER A 135 1.73 -16.75 -3.24
CA SER A 135 1.64 -15.97 -4.48
C SER A 135 3.02 -15.70 -5.07
N ARG A 136 3.10 -15.57 -6.40
CA ARG A 136 4.34 -15.20 -7.10
C ARG A 136 4.32 -13.71 -7.38
N VAL A 137 5.48 -13.06 -7.22
CA VAL A 137 5.66 -11.66 -7.57
C VAL A 137 6.84 -11.51 -8.50
N ASN A 138 6.62 -10.76 -9.58
CA ASN A 138 7.64 -10.37 -10.54
C ASN A 138 7.69 -8.84 -10.59
N ILE A 139 8.87 -8.28 -10.38
CA ILE A 139 9.10 -6.83 -10.34
C ILE A 139 10.20 -6.51 -11.34
N VAL A 140 9.92 -5.54 -12.22
CA VAL A 140 10.87 -4.99 -13.17
C VAL A 140 10.88 -3.48 -13.05
N LEU A 141 11.94 -2.92 -12.50
CA LEU A 141 12.20 -1.48 -12.52
C LEU A 141 12.75 -1.09 -13.90
N ARG A 142 12.35 0.08 -14.41
CA ARG A 142 13.05 0.65 -15.56
C ARG A 142 14.46 1.00 -15.12
N ALA A 143 15.46 0.52 -15.84
CA ALA A 143 16.83 0.99 -15.63
C ALA A 143 16.85 2.51 -15.86
N ALA A 144 17.27 3.28 -14.86
CA ALA A 144 17.71 4.63 -15.13
C ALA A 144 18.91 4.52 -16.07
N ALA A 145 18.90 5.27 -17.17
CA ALA A 145 20.06 5.35 -18.04
C ALA A 145 21.20 5.97 -17.21
N ILE A 146 22.15 5.16 -16.77
CA ILE A 146 23.45 5.66 -16.34
C ILE A 146 24.13 6.13 -17.63
N ASN A 147 24.08 7.45 -17.85
CA ASN A 147 24.62 8.23 -18.97
C ASN A 147 23.62 8.60 -20.07
N GLY A 148 23.18 9.86 -19.96
CA GLY A 148 22.43 10.67 -20.92
C GLY A 148 22.06 11.99 -20.25
#